data_AF-A0A850RSH8-F1
#
_entry.id   AF-A0A850RSH8-F1
#
_cell.length_a   1.000
_cell.length_b   1.000
_cell.length_c   1.000
_cell.angle_alpha   90.00
_cell.angle_beta   90.00
_cell.angle_gamma   90.00
#
_symmetry.space_group_name_H-M   'P 1'
#
loop_
_entity.id
_entity.type
_entity.pdbx_description
1 polymer ?
#
loop_
_entity_poly.entity_id
_entity_poly.type
_entity_poly.pdbx_seq_one_letter_code
_entity_poly.pdbx_strand_id
1 'polypeptide(L)'
;MTLAAAFALTAPLSLSDTGLSTGYQQTVAAESSVDGMKRLNLIIKKLRDAMGSMKDFDELEKAGLNKKDVDRMRQAMESKIRQMMEDAIYAIRSL
;
A
#
# COMPACT_ATOMS: atom_id res chain seq x y z
N MET A 1 -34.42 -21.78 -41.63
CA MET A 1 -35.64 -22.09 -40.84
C MET A 1 -35.36 -23.45 -40.20
N THR A 2 -35.27 -23.67 -38.90
CA THR A 2 -36.04 -23.16 -37.76
C THR A 2 -35.18 -23.16 -36.48
N LEU A 3 -35.44 -22.14 -35.67
CA LEU A 3 -34.99 -21.90 -34.30
C LEU A 3 -35.72 -22.86 -33.33
N ALA A 4 -35.08 -23.32 -32.25
CA ALA A 4 -35.68 -23.38 -30.91
C ALA A 4 -34.69 -23.92 -29.86
N ALA A 5 -34.50 -23.12 -28.83
CA ALA A 5 -33.75 -23.39 -27.61
C ALA A 5 -34.49 -24.34 -26.66
N ALA A 6 -33.75 -25.03 -25.80
CA ALA A 6 -34.24 -25.47 -24.50
C ALA A 6 -33.10 -25.47 -23.46
N PHE A 7 -33.11 -24.43 -22.64
CA PHE A 7 -32.40 -24.29 -21.37
C PHE A 7 -33.22 -24.99 -20.28
N ALA A 8 -32.62 -25.92 -19.53
CA ALA A 8 -32.99 -26.41 -18.20
C ALA A 8 -32.26 -27.76 -18.00
N LEU A 9 -31.64 -28.13 -16.88
CA LEU A 9 -31.94 -27.79 -15.50
C LEU A 9 -30.66 -27.99 -14.67
N THR A 10 -30.48 -27.11 -13.70
CA THR A 10 -29.40 -27.12 -12.72
C THR A 10 -29.64 -28.20 -11.66
N ALA A 11 -28.62 -28.96 -11.28
CA ALA A 11 -28.56 -29.53 -9.93
C ALA A 11 -27.09 -29.57 -9.47
N PRO A 12 -26.67 -28.71 -8.53
CA PRO A 12 -25.44 -28.94 -7.79
C PRO A 12 -25.69 -30.12 -6.85
N LEU A 13 -24.91 -31.20 -7.01
CA LEU A 13 -24.87 -32.30 -6.06
C LEU A 13 -24.28 -31.79 -4.74
N SER A 14 -25.15 -31.43 -3.80
CA SER A 14 -24.81 -31.14 -2.41
C SER A 14 -24.34 -32.44 -1.74
N LEU A 15 -23.02 -32.66 -1.70
CA LEU A 15 -22.42 -33.60 -0.77
C LEU A 15 -22.40 -32.94 0.62
N SER A 16 -23.38 -33.30 1.43
CA SER A 16 -23.41 -32.99 2.86
C SER A 16 -22.35 -33.84 3.57
N ASP A 17 -21.15 -33.29 3.73
CA ASP A 17 -20.15 -33.86 4.64
C ASP A 17 -20.36 -33.28 6.04
N THR A 18 -21.19 -33.99 6.79
CA THR A 18 -21.50 -33.71 8.20
C THR A 18 -20.42 -34.34 9.06
N GLY A 19 -19.49 -33.52 9.57
CA GLY A 19 -18.72 -33.87 10.76
C GLY A 19 -17.27 -33.43 10.74
N LEU A 20 -16.99 -32.24 11.27
CA LEU A 20 -15.99 -32.00 12.33
C LEU A 20 -15.91 -30.50 12.63
N SER A 21 -16.82 -30.09 13.50
CA SER A 21 -16.75 -28.86 14.27
C SER A 21 -15.57 -28.97 15.24
N THR A 22 -14.39 -28.49 14.88
CA THR A 22 -13.34 -28.12 15.85
C THR A 22 -12.41 -27.07 15.23
N GLY A 23 -12.54 -25.83 15.67
CA GLY A 23 -11.36 -25.03 16.01
C GLY A 23 -10.63 -24.24 14.93
N TYR A 24 -11.32 -23.64 13.95
CA TYR A 24 -10.75 -22.50 13.20
C TYR A 24 -11.54 -21.24 13.48
N GLN A 25 -11.58 -20.87 14.76
CA GLN A 25 -12.06 -19.57 15.21
C GLN A 25 -10.83 -18.75 15.65
N GLN A 26 -10.62 -17.62 14.97
CA GLN A 26 -9.69 -16.53 15.31
C GLN A 26 -8.17 -16.80 15.25
N THR A 27 -7.60 -16.72 14.04
CA THR A 27 -6.23 -16.20 13.84
C THR A 27 -6.18 -15.29 12.61
N VAL A 28 -6.99 -14.23 12.59
CA VAL A 28 -6.90 -13.20 11.52
C VAL A 28 -6.77 -11.77 12.08
N ALA A 29 -6.76 -11.61 13.41
CA ALA A 29 -6.70 -10.31 14.06
C ALA A 29 -5.28 -9.86 14.47
N ALA A 30 -4.29 -10.77 14.50
CA ALA A 30 -2.93 -10.46 14.96
C ALA A 30 -1.91 -10.22 13.83
N GLU A 31 -2.17 -10.67 12.60
CA GLU A 31 -1.25 -10.43 11.46
C GLU A 31 -1.37 -9.01 10.89
N SER A 32 -2.58 -8.45 10.88
CA SER A 32 -2.87 -7.13 10.31
C SER A 32 -2.15 -5.98 11.03
N SER A 33 -2.02 -6.07 12.36
CA SER A 33 -1.36 -5.06 13.19
C SER A 33 0.18 -5.14 13.09
N VAL A 34 0.74 -6.34 12.93
CA VAL A 34 2.19 -6.53 12.69
C VAL A 34 2.58 -5.96 11.31
N ASP A 35 1.72 -6.15 10.30
CA ASP A 35 1.98 -5.63 8.94
C ASP A 35 1.83 -4.10 8.88
N GLY A 36 0.83 -3.53 9.56
CA GLY A 36 0.68 -2.08 9.69
C GLY A 36 1.90 -1.40 10.31
N MET A 37 2.50 -2.02 11.35
CA MET A 37 3.68 -1.47 12.02
C MET A 37 4.94 -1.56 11.14
N LYS A 38 5.08 -2.63 10.34
CA LYS A 38 6.15 -2.75 9.33
C LYS A 38 6.00 -1.70 8.23
N ARG A 39 4.78 -1.48 7.73
CA ARG A 39 4.48 -0.45 6.73
C ARG A 39 4.81 0.94 7.26
N LEU A 40 4.44 1.24 8.51
CA LEU A 40 4.78 2.50 9.16
C LEU A 40 6.30 2.72 9.25
N ASN A 41 7.05 1.72 9.72
CA ASN A 41 8.51 1.78 9.79
C ASN A 41 9.15 2.04 8.41
N LEU A 42 8.62 1.41 7.35
CA LEU A 42 9.09 1.66 5.99
C LEU A 42 8.81 3.09 5.51
N ILE A 43 7.62 3.63 5.81
CA ILE A 43 7.27 5.01 5.44
C ILE A 43 8.18 6.00 6.18
N ILE A 44 8.39 5.82 7.49
CA ILE A 44 9.29 6.66 8.29
C ILE A 44 10.73 6.62 7.74
N LYS A 45 11.22 5.43 7.38
CA LYS A 45 12.56 5.29 6.79
C LYS A 45 12.67 6.06 5.47
N LYS A 46 11.68 5.91 4.58
CA LYS A 46 11.63 6.63 3.30
C LYS A 46 11.53 8.15 3.48
N LEU A 47 10.77 8.61 4.47
CA LEU A 47 10.68 10.03 4.83
C LEU A 47 12.04 10.58 5.22
N ARG A 48 12.77 9.87 6.09
CA ARG A 48 14.13 10.26 6.49
C ARG A 48 15.08 10.31 5.30
N ASP A 49 15.05 9.29 4.45
CA ASP A 49 15.93 9.21 3.30
C ASP A 49 15.60 10.34 2.29
N ALA A 50 14.32 10.67 2.08
CA ALA A 50 13.88 11.80 1.25
C ALA A 50 14.32 13.17 1.80
N MET A 51 14.29 13.36 3.13
CA MET A 51 14.86 14.56 3.77
C MET A 51 16.37 14.65 3.54
N GLY A 52 17.07 13.51 3.55
CA GLY A 52 18.50 13.45 3.20
C GLY A 52 18.75 13.95 1.77
N SER A 53 17.96 13.47 0.80
CA SER A 53 18.07 13.90 -0.60
C SER A 53 17.85 15.40 -0.82
N MET A 54 17.11 16.09 0.06
CA MET A 54 16.98 17.55 -0.03
C MET A 54 18.30 18.27 0.22
N LYS A 55 19.15 17.74 1.11
CA LYS A 55 20.48 18.28 1.35
C LYS A 55 21.39 18.02 0.16
N ASP A 56 21.27 16.85 -0.47
CA ASP A 56 22.04 16.51 -1.67
C ASP A 56 21.74 17.48 -2.83
N PHE A 57 20.52 18.02 -2.92
CA PHE A 57 20.17 19.04 -3.90
C PHE A 57 20.95 20.36 -3.71
N ASP A 58 21.23 20.75 -2.47
CA ASP A 58 22.10 21.90 -2.19
C ASP A 58 23.54 21.64 -2.64
N GLU A 59 23.99 20.39 -2.50
CA GLU A 59 25.31 19.96 -2.98
C GLU A 59 25.38 19.94 -4.50
N LEU A 60 24.30 19.53 -5.18
CA LEU A 60 24.19 19.60 -6.64
C LEU A 60 24.19 21.03 -7.17
N GLU A 61 23.51 21.97 -6.51
CA GLU A 61 23.57 23.40 -6.86
C GLU A 61 25.00 23.93 -6.74
N LYS A 62 25.71 23.59 -5.65
CA LYS A 62 27.12 23.93 -5.45
C LYS A 62 28.05 23.28 -6.47
N ALA A 63 27.72 22.09 -6.94
CA ALA A 63 28.45 21.39 -8.01
C ALA A 63 28.18 21.98 -9.41
N GLY A 64 27.30 22.99 -9.53
CA GLY A 64 27.03 23.71 -10.77
C GLY A 64 25.77 23.28 -11.50
N LEU A 65 24.86 22.52 -10.87
CA LEU A 65 23.54 22.26 -11.44
C LEU A 65 22.74 23.56 -11.52
N ASN A 66 21.92 23.71 -12.57
CA ASN A 66 21.09 24.89 -12.74
C ASN A 66 20.09 25.01 -11.59
N LYS A 67 20.13 26.14 -10.89
CA LYS A 67 19.23 26.46 -9.77
C LYS A 67 17.75 26.22 -10.09
N LYS A 68 17.30 26.55 -11.30
CA LYS A 68 15.91 26.34 -11.72
C LYS A 68 15.50 24.86 -11.69
N ASP A 69 16.43 23.98 -12.06
CA ASP A 69 16.18 22.54 -12.08
C ASP A 69 16.26 21.95 -10.67
N VAL A 70 17.22 22.42 -9.86
CA VAL A 70 17.31 22.10 -8.43
C VAL A 70 16.02 22.49 -7.69
N ASP A 71 15.51 23.70 -7.94
CA ASP A 71 14.28 24.20 -7.30
C ASP A 71 13.05 23.36 -7.69
N ARG A 72 12.96 22.92 -8.95
CA ARG A 72 11.90 21.98 -9.39
C ARG A 72 12.01 20.64 -8.67
N MET A 73 13.23 20.09 -8.54
CA MET A 73 13.47 18.85 -7.80
C MET A 73 13.12 19.01 -6.32
N ARG A 74 13.46 20.15 -5.72
CA ARG A 74 13.13 20.48 -4.33
C ARG A 74 11.62 20.53 -4.12
N GLN A 75 10.88 21.22 -5.00
CA GLN A 75 9.42 21.30 -4.94
C GLN A 75 8.75 19.93 -5.10
N ALA A 76 9.21 19.12 -6.06
CA ALA A 76 8.70 17.77 -6.27
C ALA A 76 8.97 16.88 -5.05
N MET A 77 10.15 16.97 -4.46
CA MET A 77 10.51 16.21 -3.27
C MET A 77 9.69 16.65 -2.05
N GLU A 78 9.49 17.95 -1.86
CA GLU A 78 8.67 18.48 -0.78
C GLU A 78 7.21 18.01 -0.89
N SER A 79 6.65 18.01 -2.11
CA SER A 79 5.34 17.40 -2.38
C SER A 79 5.31 15.91 -2.04
N LYS A 80 6.37 15.17 -2.39
CA LYS A 80 6.47 13.74 -2.07
C LYS A 80 6.58 13.46 -0.57
N ILE A 81 7.32 14.29 0.16
CA ILE A 81 7.43 14.22 1.62
C ILE A 81 6.06 14.45 2.26
N ARG A 82 5.31 15.46 1.79
CA ARG A 82 3.93 15.70 2.25
C ARG A 82 3.03 14.49 2.03
N GLN A 83 3.06 13.89 0.84
CA GLN A 83 2.29 12.68 0.55
C GLN A 83 2.67 11.52 1.49
N MET A 84 3.96 11.26 1.68
CA MET A 84 4.41 10.17 2.56
C MET A 84 4.06 10.42 4.03
N MET A 85 4.02 11.69 4.46
CA MET A 85 3.58 12.06 5.81
C MET A 85 2.08 11.79 6.00
N GLU A 86 1.25 12.11 5.00
CA GLU A 86 -0.18 11.77 5.03
C GLU A 86 -0.39 10.25 5.05
N ASP A 87 0.35 9.50 4.22
CA ASP A 87 0.32 8.04 4.21
C ASP A 87 0.72 7.44 5.57
N ALA A 88 1.73 8.03 6.24
CA ALA A 88 2.14 7.61 7.57
C ALA A 88 1.04 7.87 8.61
N ILE A 89 0.39 9.05 8.57
CA ILE A 89 -0.72 9.39 9.47
C ILE A 89 -1.88 8.42 9.25
N TYR A 90 -2.21 8.09 8.00
CA TYR A 90 -3.25 7.12 7.69
C TYR A 90 -2.89 5.72 8.21
N ALA A 91 -1.65 5.28 8.00
CA ALA A 91 -1.16 4.01 8.53
C ALA A 91 -1.26 3.95 10.06
N ILE A 92 -0.88 5.02 10.78
CA ILE A 92 -1.00 5.12 12.24
C ILE A 92 -2.47 5.05 12.68
N ARG A 93 -3.39 5.71 11.97
CA ARG A 93 -4.83 5.69 12.31
C ARG A 93 -5.50 4.35 12.02
N SER A 94 -4.91 3.54 11.14
CA SER A 94 -5.41 2.21 10.77
C SER A 94 -4.85 1.07 11.63
N LEU A 95 -3.90 1.37 12.53
CA LEU A 95 -3.37 0.47 13.55
C LEU A 95 -4.28 0.41 14.78
#